data_AF-X0SDU8-F1
#
_entry.id   AF-X0SDU8-F1
#
_cell.length_a   1.000
_cell.length_b   1.000
_cell.length_c   1.000
_cell.angle_alpha   90.00
_cell.angle_beta   90.00
_cell.angle_gamma   90.00
#
_symmetry.space_group_name_H-M   'P 1'
#
loop_
_entity.id
_entity.type
_entity.pdbx_description
1 polymer ?
#
loop_
_entity_poly.entity_id
_entity_poly.type
_entity_poly.pdbx_seq_one_letter_code
_entity_poly.pdbx_strand_id
1 'polypeptide(L)'
;MNGCGGKDAKIKAPNFIFKASCNKHDKLYEKGGQEIDRFIADFLFLYYMIKDVNLFAKKYWYIYPLSYLLGFIWSALYCLAVRIGGKKYFNYK
;
A
#
# COMPACT_ATOMS: atom_id res chain seq x y z
N MET A 1 5.92 -13.41 2.51
CA MET A 1 5.80 -12.12 1.78
C MET A 1 4.98 -12.34 0.53
N ASN A 2 3.87 -11.63 0.42
CA ASN A 2 2.87 -11.76 -0.63
C ASN A 2 2.93 -10.58 -1.63
N GLY A 3 3.70 -9.53 -1.35
CA GLY A 3 3.87 -8.40 -2.26
C GLY A 3 2.60 -7.56 -2.41
N CYS A 4 2.47 -6.77 -3.47
CA CYS A 4 1.26 -5.96 -3.73
C CYS A 4 0.10 -6.81 -4.28
N GLY A 5 -0.30 -7.80 -3.47
CA GLY A 5 -1.37 -8.72 -3.75
C GLY A 5 -0.92 -10.15 -3.47
N GLY A 6 -1.29 -10.67 -2.29
CA GLY A 6 -1.30 -12.10 -2.07
C GLY A 6 -2.13 -12.81 -3.14
N LYS A 7 -1.92 -14.12 -3.31
CA LYS A 7 -2.50 -14.95 -4.39
C LYS A 7 -3.99 -14.70 -4.68
N ASP A 8 -4.77 -14.21 -3.71
CA ASP A 8 -6.22 -13.95 -3.80
C ASP A 8 -6.63 -12.46 -3.90
N ALA A 9 -5.70 -11.53 -4.08
CA ALA A 9 -6.02 -10.11 -4.17
C ALA A 9 -6.76 -9.79 -5.48
N LYS A 10 -8.07 -9.51 -5.39
CA LYS A 10 -8.92 -9.08 -6.52
C LYS A 10 -8.44 -7.77 -7.16
N ILE A 11 -7.68 -6.95 -6.42
CA ILE A 11 -7.07 -5.71 -6.90
C ILE A 11 -5.55 -5.90 -6.78
N LYS A 12 -4.85 -5.85 -7.92
CA LYS A 12 -3.38 -5.86 -7.97
C LYS A 12 -2.92 -4.43 -8.16
N ALA A 13 -2.20 -3.89 -7.19
CA ALA A 13 -1.55 -2.60 -7.37
C ALA A 13 -0.41 -2.74 -8.38
N PRO A 14 -0.03 -1.66 -9.08
CA PRO A 14 1.13 -1.66 -9.96
C PRO A 14 2.40 -1.98 -9.16
N ASN A 15 2.84 -3.25 -9.27
CA ASN A 15 4.00 -3.79 -8.55
C ASN A 15 5.28 -2.99 -8.77
N PHE A 16 5.42 -2.28 -9.90
CA PHE A 16 6.63 -1.50 -10.19
C PHE A 16 6.77 -0.24 -9.33
N ILE A 17 5.66 0.30 -8.80
CA ILE A 17 5.69 1.50 -7.95
C ILE A 17 5.68 1.10 -6.48
N PHE A 18 4.82 0.18 -6.09
CA PHE A 18 4.45 -0.01 -4.68
C PHE A 18 5.11 -1.21 -4.00
N LYS A 19 5.92 -2.01 -4.70
CA LYS A 19 6.49 -3.26 -4.16
C LYS A 19 7.26 -3.07 -2.85
N ALA A 20 8.02 -2.00 -2.72
CA ALA A 20 8.74 -1.69 -1.48
C ALA A 20 7.78 -1.39 -0.31
N SER A 21 6.74 -0.60 -0.59
CA SER A 21 5.66 -0.26 0.35
C SER A 21 4.88 -1.50 0.79
N CYS A 22 4.51 -2.38 -0.15
CA CYS A 22 3.79 -3.62 0.14
C CYS A 22 4.63 -4.59 0.98
N ASN A 23 5.92 -4.73 0.69
CA ASN A 23 6.82 -5.57 1.50
C ASN A 23 6.97 -5.06 2.94
N LYS A 24 6.98 -3.74 3.16
CA LYS A 24 6.98 -3.17 4.52
C LYS A 24 5.68 -3.44 5.25
N HIS A 25 4.55 -3.32 4.54
CA HIS A 25 3.23 -3.61 5.10
C HIS A 25 3.08 -5.08 5.51
N ASP A 26 3.48 -6.02 4.64
CA ASP A 26 3.52 -7.45 4.95
C ASP A 26 4.31 -7.75 6.24
N LYS A 27 5.49 -7.12 6.43
CA LYS A 27 6.30 -7.28 7.64
C LYS A 27 5.59 -6.79 8.90
N LEU A 28 4.84 -5.69 8.80
CA LEU A 28 4.06 -5.16 9.92
C LEU A 28 2.87 -6.07 10.25
N TYR A 29 2.24 -6.64 9.23
CA TYR A 29 1.17 -7.61 9.39
C TYR A 29 1.63 -8.93 10.00
N GLU A 30 2.81 -9.40 9.62
CA GLU A 30 3.47 -10.59 10.18
C GLU A 30 3.89 -10.36 11.65
N LYS A 31 4.47 -9.18 11.94
CA LYS A 31 4.80 -8.78 13.31
C LYS A 31 3.56 -8.82 14.22
N GLY A 32 2.41 -8.42 13.67
CA GLY A 32 1.14 -8.52 14.36
C GLY A 32 0.96 -7.51 15.49
N GLY A 33 -0.09 -7.71 16.30
CA GLY A 33 -0.41 -6.84 17.43
C GLY A 33 -1.92 -6.68 17.65
N GLN A 34 -2.33 -5.49 18.06
CA GLN A 34 -3.72 -5.11 18.25
C GLN A 34 -4.32 -4.42 17.02
N GLU A 35 -5.62 -4.14 17.04
CA GLU A 35 -6.30 -3.41 15.95
C GLU A 35 -5.69 -2.03 15.69
N ILE A 36 -5.11 -1.39 16.72
CA ILE A 36 -4.41 -0.11 16.59
C ILE A 36 -3.11 -0.27 15.80
N ASP A 37 -2.36 -1.35 16.01
CA ASP A 37 -1.15 -1.66 15.25
C ASP A 37 -1.48 -1.95 13.79
N ARG A 38 -2.62 -2.62 13.52
CA ARG A 38 -3.12 -2.79 12.15
C ARG A 38 -3.43 -1.44 11.51
N PHE A 39 -4.07 -0.52 12.23
CA PHE A 39 -4.33 0.84 11.74
C PHE A 39 -3.05 1.60 11.44
N ILE A 40 -2.05 1.54 12.33
CA ILE A 40 -0.74 2.16 12.11
C ILE A 40 -0.05 1.57 10.88
N ALA A 41 -0.12 0.25 10.71
CA ALA A 41 0.45 -0.43 9.55
C ALA A 41 -0.21 0.02 8.23
N ASP A 42 -1.54 0.09 8.19
CA ASP A 42 -2.30 0.57 7.03
C ASP A 42 -2.01 2.04 6.72
N PHE A 43 -1.91 2.89 7.75
CA PHE A 43 -1.60 4.31 7.58
C PHE A 43 -0.17 4.53 7.06
N LEU A 44 0.82 3.82 7.63
CA LEU A 44 2.19 3.86 7.13
C LEU A 44 2.28 3.36 5.69
N PHE A 45 1.48 2.37 5.33
CA PHE A 45 1.40 1.87 3.97
C PHE A 45 0.90 2.93 3.00
N LEU A 46 -0.19 3.63 3.33
CA LEU A 46 -0.69 4.77 2.55
C LEU A 46 0.38 5.86 2.40
N TYR A 47 1.04 6.23 3.49
CA TYR A 47 2.10 7.23 3.50
C TYR A 47 3.25 6.88 2.55
N TYR A 48 3.74 5.63 2.60
CA TYR A 48 4.83 5.21 1.71
C TYR A 48 4.39 5.13 0.24
N MET A 49 3.17 4.70 -0.05
CA MET A 49 2.64 4.71 -1.42
C MET A 49 2.57 6.13 -1.99
N ILE A 50 2.08 7.11 -1.23
CA ILE A 50 2.06 8.52 -1.65
C ILE A 50 3.48 9.05 -1.89
N LYS A 51 4.45 8.63 -1.07
CA LYS A 51 5.86 9.00 -1.26
C LYS A 51 6.43 8.39 -2.55
N ASP A 52 6.13 7.13 -2.85
CA ASP A 52 6.54 6.46 -4.09
C ASP A 52 5.90 7.13 -5.32
N VAL A 53 4.62 7.51 -5.25
CA VAL A 53 3.92 8.28 -6.30
C VAL A 53 4.58 9.64 -6.51
N ASN A 54 4.91 10.36 -5.44
CA ASN A 54 5.61 11.65 -5.54
C ASN A 54 6.97 11.52 -6.22
N LEU A 55 7.75 10.49 -5.86
CA LEU A 55 9.05 10.22 -6.48
C LEU A 55 8.90 9.89 -7.97
N PHE A 56 7.90 9.06 -8.31
CA PHE A 56 7.59 8.73 -9.70
C PHE A 56 7.17 9.96 -10.49
N ALA A 57 6.23 10.76 -9.96
CA ALA A 57 5.75 11.97 -10.62
C ALA A 57 6.89 12.98 -10.83
N LYS A 58 7.77 13.19 -9.84
CA LYS A 58 8.95 14.06 -9.98
C LYS A 58 9.90 13.58 -11.08
N LYS A 59 10.09 12.27 -11.22
CA LYS A 59 10.91 11.68 -12.29
C LYS A 59 10.30 11.93 -13.67
N TYR A 60 8.96 11.88 -13.77
CA TYR A 60 8.20 12.09 -15.00
C TYR A 60 7.46 13.43 -14.98
N TRP A 61 8.21 14.52 -14.77
CA TRP A 61 7.67 15.86 -14.53
C TRP A 61 6.68 16.36 -15.61
N TYR A 62 6.83 15.92 -16.85
CA TYR A 62 5.96 16.29 -17.98
C TYR A 62 4.54 15.67 -17.92
N ILE A 63 4.33 14.63 -17.10
CA ILE A 63 3.01 14.05 -16.81
C ILE A 63 2.65 14.19 -15.32
N TYR A 64 3.33 15.09 -14.60
CA TYR A 64 3.23 15.24 -13.15
C TYR A 64 1.79 15.35 -12.61
N PRO A 65 0.93 16.27 -13.08
CA PRO A 65 -0.39 16.45 -12.45
C PRO A 65 -1.29 15.22 -12.64
N LEU A 66 -1.25 14.59 -13.82
CA LEU A 66 -2.10 13.44 -14.11
C LEU A 66 -1.58 12.17 -13.40
N SER A 67 -0.27 11.93 -13.43
CA SER A 67 0.34 10.76 -12.78
C SER A 67 0.26 10.84 -11.25
N TYR A 68 0.39 12.04 -10.68
CA TYR A 68 0.20 12.27 -9.25
C TYR A 68 -1.24 12.00 -8.83
N LEU A 69 -2.22 12.56 -9.55
CA LEU A 69 -3.64 12.40 -9.21
C LEU A 69 -4.10 10.94 -9.34
N LEU A 70 -3.74 10.27 -10.44
CA LEU A 70 -4.02 8.84 -10.62
C LEU A 70 -3.31 7.99 -9.56
N GLY A 71 -2.03 8.25 -9.28
CA GLY A 71 -1.26 7.53 -8.27
C GLY A 71 -1.81 7.70 -6.86
N PHE A 72 -2.30 8.90 -6.53
CA PHE A 72 -2.96 9.19 -5.25
C PHE A 72 -4.27 8.41 -5.11
N ILE A 73 -5.13 8.42 -6.14
CA ILE A 73 -6.37 7.62 -6.16
C ILE A 73 -6.06 6.13 -5.99
N TRP A 74 -5.06 5.61 -6.72
CA TRP A 74 -4.63 4.22 -6.60
C TRP A 74 -4.15 3.88 -5.19
N SER A 75 -3.36 4.76 -4.57
CA SER A 75 -2.86 4.56 -3.20
C SER A 75 -4.01 4.49 -2.19
N ALA A 76 -5.01 5.37 -2.32
CA ALA A 76 -6.19 5.38 -1.45
C ALA A 76 -7.05 4.13 -1.64
N LEU A 77 -7.37 3.74 -2.88
CA LEU A 77 -8.14 2.54 -3.19
C LEU A 77 -7.44 1.28 -2.66
N TYR A 78 -6.12 1.21 -2.78
CA TYR A 78 -5.36 0.06 -2.31
C TYR A 78 -5.30 -0.02 -0.79
N CYS A 79 -5.11 1.11 -0.11
CA CYS A 79 -5.20 1.17 1.35
C CYS A 79 -6.60 0.73 1.85
N LEU A 80 -7.68 1.16 1.18
CA LEU A 80 -9.04 0.74 1.53
C LEU A 80 -9.25 -0.76 1.32
N ALA A 81 -8.78 -1.31 0.19
CA ALA A 81 -8.88 -2.74 -0.09
C ALA A 81 -8.17 -3.58 0.98
N VAL A 82 -6.97 -3.16 1.39
CA VAL A 82 -6.21 -3.82 2.45
C VAL A 82 -6.86 -3.63 3.82
N ARG A 83 -7.48 -2.48 4.10
CA ARG A 83 -8.19 -2.25 5.37
C ARG A 83 -9.39 -3.18 5.52
N ILE A 84 -10.15 -3.40 4.45
CA ILE A 84 -11.35 -4.25 4.44
C ILE A 84 -10.97 -5.73 4.38
N GLY A 85 -10.07 -6.10 3.45
CA GLY A 85 -9.74 -7.50 3.15
C GLY A 85 -8.53 -8.05 3.91
N GLY A 86 -7.70 -7.18 4.47
CA GLY A 86 -6.44 -7.54 5.14
C GLY A 86 -6.62 -8.03 6.56
N LYS A 87 -7.78 -7.78 7.20
CA LYS A 87 -8.04 -8.17 8.60
C LYS A 87 -7.70 -9.64 8.88
N LYS A 88 -8.09 -10.56 7.98
CA LYS A 88 -7.81 -12.00 8.11
C LYS A 88 -6.33 -12.39 8.03
N TYR A 89 -5.47 -11.54 7.50
CA TYR A 89 -4.04 -11.80 7.31
C TYR A 89 -3.17 -11.13 8.38
N PHE A 90 -3.77 -10.32 9.25
CA PHE A 90 -3.06 -9.67 10.34
C PHE A 90 -2.90 -10.65 11.51
N ASN A 91 -1.67 -10.75 12.04
CA ASN A 91 -1.37 -11.63 13.15
C ASN A 91 -1.82 -11.00 14.48
N TYR A 92 -3.11 -11.17 14.82
CA TYR A 92 -3.66 -10.67 16.07
C TYR A 92 -3.06 -11.37 17.29
N LYS A 93 -2.77 -10.57 18.33
CA LYS A 93 -2.28 -11.05 19.62
C LYS A 93 -3.23 -10.66 20.74
#